data_AF-A0A2E7WMM5-F1
#
_entry.id   AF-A0A2E7WMM5-F1
#
_cell.length_a   1.000
_cell.length_b   1.000
_cell.length_c   1.000
_cell.angle_alpha   90.00
_cell.angle_beta   90.00
_cell.angle_gamma   90.00
#
_symmetry.space_group_name_H-M   'P 1'
#
loop_
_entity.id
_entity.type
_entity.pdbx_description
1 polymer ?
#
loop_
_entity_poly.entity_id
_entity_poly.type
_entity_poly.pdbx_seq_one_letter_code
_entity_poly.pdbx_strand_id
1 'polypeptide(L)' 'MYTKTIGVAGEQFFIARAPEEGLNLSLPIGDNLPYDVLVDSGQYIHRVQVKTCAYPKKPNILFS' A
#
# COMPACT_ATOMS: atom_id res chain seq x y z
N MET A 1 11.80 7.75 -12.60
CA MET A 1 11.47 6.73 -11.57
C MET A 1 10.08 6.22 -11.91
N TYR A 2 9.91 4.93 -12.19
CA TYR A 2 8.62 4.40 -12.66
C TYR A 2 7.58 4.48 -11.53
N THR A 3 6.57 5.34 -11.69
CA THR A 3 5.48 5.54 -10.72
C THR A 3 4.86 4.22 -10.24
N LYS A 4 4.75 3.23 -11.15
CA LYS A 4 4.25 1.89 -10.80
C LYS A 4 5.14 1.17 -9.79
N THR A 5 6.46 1.27 -9.91
CA THR A 5 7.39 0.58 -8.99
C THR A 5 7.27 1.09 -7.56
N ILE A 6 7.00 2.39 -7.38
CA ILE A 6 6.80 2.98 -6.04
C ILE A 6 5.48 2.48 -5.43
N GLY A 7 4.40 2.43 -6.22
CA GLY A 7 3.11 1.88 -5.79
C GLY A 7 3.21 0.42 -5.37
N VAL A 8 3.79 -0.42 -6.22
CA VAL A 8 4.03 -1.85 -5.95
C VAL A 8 4.86 -2.04 -4.68
N ALA A 9 5.90 -1.24 -4.47
CA ALA A 9 6.68 -1.31 -3.23
C ALA A 9 5.81 -0.98 -2.00
N GLY A 10 4.97 0.05 -2.07
CA GLY A 10 4.04 0.39 -0.99
C GLY A 10 3.02 -0.71 -0.69
N GLU A 11 2.48 -1.36 -1.71
CA GLU A 11 1.62 -2.54 -1.55
C GLU A 11 2.35 -3.67 -0.82
N GLN A 12 3.58 -3.99 -1.23
CA GLN A 12 4.39 -5.03 -0.58
C GLN A 12 4.70 -4.72 0.88
N PHE A 13 4.97 -3.46 1.23
CA PHE A 13 5.16 -3.05 2.62
C PHE A 13 3.91 -3.25 3.46
N PHE A 14 2.73 -2.93 2.92
CA PHE A 14 1.46 -3.18 3.60
C PHE A 14 1.24 -4.68 3.83
N ILE A 15 1.46 -5.50 2.79
CA ILE A 15 1.30 -6.96 2.85
C ILE A 15 2.24 -7.58 3.88
N ALA A 16 3.48 -7.14 3.94
CA ALA A 16 4.47 -7.65 4.89
C ALA A 16 4.11 -7.32 6.35
N ARG A 17 3.52 -6.14 6.61
CA ARG A 17 3.17 -5.69 7.96
C ARG A 17 1.90 -6.35 8.50
N ALA A 18 0.91 -6.65 7.65
CA ALA A 18 -0.39 -7.10 8.13
C ALA A 18 -0.36 -8.42 8.95
N PRO A 19 0.44 -9.44 8.57
CA PRO A 19 0.60 -10.65 9.39
C PRO A 19 1.18 -10.37 10.78
N GLU A 20 2.04 -9.36 10.93
CA GLU A 20 2.59 -8.95 12.23
C GLU A 20 1.51 -8.37 13.15
N GLU A 21 0.42 -7.85 12.57
CA GLU A 21 -0.76 -7.35 13.29
C GLU A 21 -1.85 -8.44 13.44
N GLY A 22 -1.56 -9.69 13.06
CA GLY A 22 -2.51 -10.81 13.14
C GLY A 22 -3.58 -10.81 12.05
N LEU A 23 -3.38 -10.06 10.96
CA LEU A 23 -4.31 -10.01 9.83
C LEU A 23 -3.96 -11.07 8.78
N ASN A 24 -4.97 -11.78 8.31
CA ASN A 24 -4.84 -12.70 7.18
C ASN A 24 -5.13 -11.96 5.88
N LEU A 25 -4.34 -12.22 4.85
CA LEU A 25 -4.41 -11.53 3.56
C LEU A 25 -4.65 -12.50 2.41
N SER A 26 -5.37 -12.02 1.39
CA SER A 26 -5.47 -12.68 0.09
C SER A 26 -5.20 -11.69 -1.04
N LEU A 27 -4.28 -12.07 -1.92
CA LEU A 27 -3.83 -11.27 -3.06
C LEU A 27 -4.59 -11.67 -4.32
N PRO A 28 -5.26 -10.73 -5.00
CA PRO A 28 -5.90 -11.03 -6.27
C PRO A 28 -4.86 -11.30 -7.36
N ILE A 29 -5.22 -12.16 -8.31
CA ILE A 29 -4.37 -12.44 -9.47
C ILE A 29 -4.64 -11.36 -10.53
N GLY A 30 -3.68 -10.46 -10.72
CA GLY A 30 -3.73 -9.36 -11.69
C GLY A 30 -4.40 -8.08 -11.18
N ASP A 31 -4.36 -7.04 -12.01
CA ASP A 31 -4.61 -5.64 -11.58
C ASP A 31 -5.99 -5.09 -12.02
N ASN A 32 -6.95 -5.96 -12.37
CA ASN A 32 -8.24 -5.53 -12.95
C ASN A 32 -9.34 -5.29 -11.89
N LEU A 33 -9.01 -5.44 -10.62
CA LEU A 33 -9.97 -5.31 -9.52
C LEU A 33 -9.89 -3.91 -8.89
N PRO A 34 -11.00 -3.39 -8.33
CA PRO A 34 -11.02 -2.06 -7.72
C PRO A 34 -10.42 -2.05 -6.29
N TYR A 35 -9.48 -2.94 -6.02
CA TYR A 35 -8.77 -3.11 -4.75
C TYR A 35 -7.48 -3.90 -4.97
N ASP A 36 -6.51 -3.73 -4.09
CA ASP A 36 -5.19 -4.36 -4.20
C ASP A 36 -5.08 -5.62 -3.34
N VAL A 37 -5.78 -5.68 -2.20
CA VAL A 37 -5.73 -6.83 -1.26
C VAL A 37 -7.04 -7.04 -0.53
N LEU A 38 -7.36 -8.30 -0.22
CA LEU A 38 -8.41 -8.67 0.71
C LEU A 38 -7.80 -8.92 2.10
N VAL A 39 -8.41 -8.33 3.13
CA VAL A 39 -8.00 -8.49 4.53
C VAL A 39 -9.10 -9.20 5.30
N ASP A 40 -8.78 -10.32 5.91
CA ASP A 40 -9.67 -11.05 6.79
C ASP A 40 -9.41 -10.63 8.25
N SER A 41 -10.44 -10.05 8.88
CA SER A 41 -10.42 -9.63 10.29
C SER A 41 -11.02 -10.68 11.23
N GLY A 42 -11.29 -11.89 10.74
CA GLY A 42 -11.94 -13.00 11.46
C GLY A 42 -13.48 -12.92 11.50
N GLN A 43 -14.05 -11.74 11.29
CA GLN A 43 -15.51 -11.53 11.19
C GLN A 43 -15.95 -11.11 9.79
N TYR A 44 -15.11 -10.36 9.08
CA TYR A 44 -15.40 -9.80 7.78
C TYR A 44 -14.18 -9.83 6.88
N ILE A 45 -14.45 -9.85 5.58
CA ILE A 45 -13.45 -9.68 4.54
C ILE A 45 -13.54 -8.24 4.02
N HIS A 46 -12.45 -7.50 4.15
CA HIS A 46 -12.34 -6.11 3.73
C HIS A 46 -11.60 -6.02 2.39
N ARG A 47 -12.14 -5.23 1.46
CA ARG A 47 -11.45 -4.85 0.21
C ARG A 47 -10.63 -3.60 0.48
N VAL A 48 -9.31 -3.68 0.36
CA VAL A 48 -8.39 -2.59 0.70
C VAL A 48 -7.62 -2.15 -0.54
N GLN A 49 -7.61 -0.84 -0.76
CA GLN A 49 -6.77 -0.18 -1.76
C GLN A 49 -5.58 0.47 -1.05
N VAL A 50 -4.36 0.11 -1.45
CA VAL A 50 -3.13 0.68 -0.93
C VAL A 50 -2.72 1.86 -1.80
N LYS A 51 -2.31 2.96 -1.16
CA LYS A 51 -1.78 4.14 -1.86
C LYS A 51 -0.49 4.58 -1.22
N THR A 52 0.50 4.88 -2.05
CA THR A 52 1.77 5.45 -1.60
C THR A 52 1.76 6.96 -1.77
N CYS A 53 2.16 7.69 -0.72
CA CYS A 53 2.36 9.12 -0.77
C CYS A 53 3.83 9.46 -0.50
N ALA A 54 4.32 10.53 -1.14
CA ALA A 54 5.63 11.09 -0.87
C ALA A 54 5.44 12.50 -0.33
N TYR A 55 6.19 12.86 0.72
CA TYR A 55 6.22 14.24 1.17
C TYR A 55 6.97 15.10 0.14
N PRO A 56 6.43 16.28 -0.23
CA PRO A 56 7.17 17.21 -1.06
C PRO A 56 8.45 17.59 -0.32
N LYS A 57 9.59 17.59 -1.02
CA LYS A 57 10.83 18.15 -0.49
C LYS A 57 10.54 19.57 0.00
N LYS A 58 10.89 19.89 1.25
CA LYS A 58 10.87 21.28 1.73
C LYS A 58 11.66 22.12 0.73
N PRO A 59 11.14 23.27 0.27
CA PRO A 59 11.92 24.16 -0.58
C PRO A 59 13.20 24.52 0.18
N ASN A 60 14.34 24.50 -0.51
CA ASN A 60 15.58 25.05 0.03
C ASN A 60 15.38 26.56 0.14
N ILE A 61 14.92 27.03 1.30
CA ILE A 61 14.90 28.45 1.62
C ILE A 61 16.36 28.81 1.91
N LEU A 62 17.08 29.21 0.85
CA LEU A 62 18.35 29.91 1.00
C LEU A 62 18.01 31.27 1.61
N PHE A 63 18.27 31.43 2.91
CA PHE A 63 18.31 32.75 3.52
C PHE A 63 19.51 33.49 2.89
N SER A 64 19.19 34.47 2.03
CA SER A 64 20.14 35.47 1.51
C SER A 64 20.38 36.57 2.53
#